data_AF-R7QNM6-F1
#
_entry.id   AF-R7QNM6-F1
#
_cell.length_a   1.000
_cell.length_b   1.000
_cell.length_c   1.000
_cell.angle_alpha   90.00
_cell.angle_beta   90.00
_cell.angle_gamma   90.00
#
_symmetry.space_group_name_H-M   'P 1'
#
loop_
_entity.id
_entity.type
_entity.pdbx_description
1 polymer ?
#
loop_
_entity_poly.entity_id
_entity_poly.type
_entity_poly.pdbx_seq_one_letter_code
_entity_poly.pdbx_strand_id
1 'polypeptide(L)'
;MTTPTQENDVEQQQETSCFGSKKDKVQYGTGKSIIVEFRDFIFGGNLIRIAVAFVLALSIERLVTSFVSSFVTPILGVIGDTNFEDLKFTIRQSNFVYGLFLDALISFIIIALVLFFCLILPTQRYGGRCVPAWIMRKCPYCFQDMPAIGTKCPSCCSSVEAVPIGQKMT
;
A
#
# COMPACT_ATOMS: atom_id res chain seq x y z
N MET A 1 32.25 4.71 16.70
CA MET A 1 31.80 6.12 16.73
C MET A 1 31.19 6.43 15.37
N THR A 2 29.91 6.84 15.40
CA THR A 2 29.04 7.30 14.31
C THR A 2 28.75 6.33 13.14
N THR A 3 27.67 5.59 13.30
CA THR A 3 26.77 5.17 12.21
C THR A 3 26.17 6.40 11.51
N PRO A 4 26.19 6.53 10.18
CA PRO A 4 25.22 7.34 9.48
C PRO A 4 23.97 6.49 9.18
N THR A 5 22.88 6.93 9.80
CA THR A 5 21.49 6.57 9.54
C THR A 5 21.16 6.42 8.05
N GLN A 6 20.72 5.24 7.65
CA GLN A 6 20.01 4.94 6.39
C GLN A 6 18.93 3.89 6.71
N GLU A 7 17.94 4.28 7.51
CA GLU A 7 16.81 3.43 7.90
C GLU A 7 15.54 3.70 7.06
N ASN A 8 15.53 4.73 6.20
CA ASN A 8 14.28 5.28 5.65
C ASN A 8 14.01 5.02 4.15
N ASP A 9 14.83 4.25 3.41
CA ASP A 9 14.66 4.05 1.96
C ASP A 9 14.44 2.58 1.53
N VAL A 10 14.45 1.62 2.45
CA VAL A 10 14.37 0.18 2.10
C VAL A 10 12.94 -0.34 1.96
N GLU A 11 11.94 0.31 2.57
CA GLU A 11 10.55 -0.18 2.49
C GLU A 11 9.87 0.10 1.13
N GLN A 12 10.24 1.15 0.39
CA GLN A 12 9.52 1.51 -0.85
C GLN A 12 10.04 0.84 -2.14
N GLN A 13 11.18 0.13 -2.11
CA GLN A 13 11.71 -0.52 -3.33
C GLN A 13 11.29 -1.99 -3.49
N GLN A 14 10.58 -2.58 -2.53
CA GLN A 14 10.42 -4.03 -2.50
C GLN A 14 9.13 -4.59 -3.12
N GLU A 15 8.16 -3.76 -3.51
CA GLU A 15 6.97 -4.21 -4.26
C GLU A 15 7.12 -4.16 -5.79
N THR A 16 8.14 -3.51 -6.35
CA THR A 16 8.25 -3.33 -7.81
C THR A 16 8.92 -4.50 -8.55
N SER A 17 9.39 -5.52 -7.84
CA SER A 17 10.21 -6.59 -8.44
C SER A 17 9.42 -7.63 -9.26
N CYS A 18 8.09 -7.73 -9.11
CA CYS A 18 7.24 -8.57 -9.97
C CYS A 18 6.52 -7.80 -11.08
N PHE A 19 6.85 -6.53 -11.32
CA PHE A 19 6.34 -5.79 -12.47
C PHE A 19 7.51 -5.36 -13.36
N GLY A 20 8.00 -6.33 -14.14
CA GLY A 20 8.94 -6.07 -15.20
C GLY A 20 8.44 -4.97 -16.13
N SER A 21 8.97 -3.76 -15.97
CA SER A 21 8.96 -2.74 -17.00
C SER A 21 10.36 -2.67 -17.58
N LYS A 22 10.50 -3.40 -18.70
CA LYS A 22 11.58 -3.24 -19.66
C LYS A 22 11.63 -1.76 -20.08
N LYS A 23 12.86 -1.29 -20.29
CA LYS A 23 13.24 0.09 -20.57
C LYS A 23 12.56 0.67 -21.80
N ASP A 24 11.74 1.70 -21.63
CA ASP A 24 11.29 2.54 -22.74
C ASP A 24 11.77 3.97 -22.49
N LYS A 25 12.84 4.35 -23.20
CA LYS A 25 13.40 5.71 -23.21
C LYS A 25 12.38 6.62 -23.89
N VAL A 26 11.59 7.37 -23.13
CA VAL A 26 10.68 8.36 -23.71
C VAL A 26 11.48 9.60 -24.14
N GLN A 27 11.69 9.70 -25.44
CA GLN A 27 12.25 10.87 -26.13
C GLN A 27 11.14 11.90 -26.33
N TYR A 28 11.07 12.94 -25.50
CA TYR A 28 10.21 14.09 -25.74
C TYR A 28 10.94 15.07 -26.66
N GLY A 29 10.76 14.88 -27.97
CA GLY A 29 11.27 15.74 -29.02
C GLY A 29 10.22 16.74 -29.50
N THR A 30 10.55 18.02 -29.36
CA THR A 30 10.01 19.22 -30.00
C THR A 30 9.16 18.98 -31.27
N GLY A 31 7.87 19.35 -31.22
CA GLY A 31 7.06 19.59 -32.43
C GLY A 31 5.70 18.87 -32.53
N LYS A 32 5.17 18.24 -31.48
CA LYS A 32 3.82 17.64 -31.48
C LYS A 32 2.83 18.49 -30.70
N SER A 33 1.58 18.51 -31.15
CA SER A 33 0.48 19.25 -30.48
C SER A 33 0.32 18.80 -29.02
N ILE A 34 -0.01 19.74 -28.13
CA ILE A 34 -0.18 19.51 -26.67
C ILE A 34 -1.09 18.32 -26.37
N ILE A 35 -2.06 18.04 -27.24
CA ILE A 35 -2.97 16.90 -27.15
C ILE A 35 -2.24 15.56 -27.28
N VAL A 36 -1.23 15.49 -28.15
CA VAL A 36 -0.39 14.30 -28.34
C VAL A 36 0.56 14.12 -27.16
N GLU A 37 1.13 15.20 -26.62
CA GLU A 37 1.97 15.13 -25.41
C GLU A 37 1.16 14.72 -24.17
N PHE A 38 -0.06 15.23 -24.02
CA PHE A 38 -0.96 14.85 -22.94
C PHE A 38 -1.37 13.37 -23.03
N ARG A 39 -1.67 12.89 -24.24
CA ARG A 39 -1.96 11.48 -24.49
C ARG A 39 -0.77 10.61 -24.10
N ASP A 40 0.43 10.96 -24.56
CA ASP A 40 1.65 10.21 -24.29
C ASP A 40 2.03 10.27 -22.78
N PHE A 41 1.66 11.35 -22.07
CA PHE A 41 1.77 11.47 -20.60
C PHE A 41 0.80 10.54 -19.84
N ILE A 42 -0.48 10.47 -20.23
CA ILE A 42 -1.45 9.56 -19.58
C ILE A 42 -1.07 8.10 -19.78
N PHE A 43 -0.56 7.75 -20.96
CA PHE A 43 -0.09 6.39 -21.25
C PHE A 43 1.32 6.10 -20.70
N GLY A 44 1.98 7.10 -20.09
CA GLY A 44 3.18 6.91 -19.30
C GLY A 44 2.86 6.02 -18.11
N GLY A 45 3.21 4.74 -18.20
CA GLY A 45 2.72 3.64 -17.35
C GLY A 45 2.83 3.80 -15.82
N ASN A 46 3.45 4.86 -15.31
CA ASN A 46 3.46 5.22 -13.90
C ASN A 46 2.15 5.92 -13.46
N LEU A 47 1.65 6.89 -14.24
CA LEU A 47 0.47 7.67 -13.84
C LEU A 47 -0.79 6.81 -13.78
N ILE A 48 -0.98 5.97 -14.78
CA ILE A 48 -2.17 5.10 -14.88
C ILE A 48 -2.27 4.12 -13.70
N ARG A 49 -1.14 3.62 -13.17
CA ARG A 49 -1.13 2.68 -12.04
C ARG A 49 -1.54 3.38 -10.75
N ILE A 50 -1.04 4.59 -10.52
CA ILE A 50 -1.40 5.42 -9.37
C ILE A 50 -2.89 5.80 -9.46
N ALA A 51 -3.37 6.17 -10.65
CA ALA A 51 -4.77 6.53 -10.87
C ALA A 51 -5.73 5.36 -10.58
N VAL A 52 -5.42 4.16 -11.09
CA VAL A 52 -6.25 2.96 -10.84
C VAL A 52 -6.23 2.59 -9.35
N ALA A 53 -5.08 2.66 -8.69
CA ALA A 53 -4.98 2.40 -7.25
C ALA A 53 -5.86 3.35 -6.43
N PHE A 54 -5.89 4.64 -6.77
CA PHE A 54 -6.70 5.64 -6.09
C PHE A 54 -8.21 5.38 -6.24
N VAL A 55 -8.69 5.06 -7.44
CA VAL A 55 -10.12 4.76 -7.68
C VAL A 55 -10.57 3.52 -6.91
N LEU A 56 -9.72 2.48 -6.83
CA LEU A 56 -10.00 1.29 -6.06
C LEU A 56 -10.05 1.59 -4.56
N ALA A 57 -9.11 2.39 -4.04
CA ALA A 57 -9.09 2.80 -2.64
C ALA A 57 -10.38 3.56 -2.25
N LEU A 58 -10.76 4.57 -3.04
CA LEU A 58 -11.98 5.35 -2.80
C LEU A 58 -13.26 4.51 -2.86
N SER A 59 -13.30 3.52 -3.74
CA SER A 59 -14.48 2.65 -3.88
C SER A 59 -14.66 1.77 -2.66
N ILE A 60 -13.58 1.23 -2.10
CA ILE A 60 -13.62 0.41 -0.89
C ILE A 60 -14.02 1.26 0.32
N GLU A 61 -13.46 2.47 0.45
CA GLU A 61 -13.84 3.41 1.51
C GLU A 61 -15.36 3.66 1.52
N ARG A 62 -15.95 3.99 0.35
CA ARG A 62 -17.39 4.23 0.24
C ARG A 62 -18.24 3.02 0.65
N LEU A 63 -17.83 1.81 0.28
CA LEU A 63 -18.55 0.58 0.66
C LEU A 63 -18.51 0.36 2.17
N VAL A 64 -17.35 0.57 2.80
CA VAL A 64 -17.20 0.43 4.25
C VAL A 64 -18.02 1.50 4.97
N THR A 65 -17.96 2.76 4.54
CA THR A 65 -18.76 3.84 5.14
C THR A 65 -20.26 3.57 5.02
N SER A 66 -20.74 3.08 3.88
CA SER A 66 -22.15 2.71 3.71
C SER A 66 -22.57 1.57 4.63
N PHE A 67 -21.70 0.58 4.85
CA PHE A 67 -21.95 -0.51 5.78
C PHE A 67 -22.02 -0.01 7.23
N VAL A 68 -21.06 0.82 7.65
CA VAL A 68 -21.03 1.40 9.00
C VAL A 68 -22.29 2.23 9.26
N SER A 69 -22.67 3.10 8.33
CA SER A 69 -23.88 3.93 8.45
C SER A 69 -25.18 3.11 8.47
N SER A 70 -25.25 2.01 7.71
CA SER A 70 -26.48 1.21 7.61
C SER A 70 -26.68 0.22 8.77
N PHE A 71 -25.60 -0.26 9.38
CA PHE A 71 -25.68 -1.29 10.42
C PHE A 71 -25.19 -0.80 11.77
N VAL A 72 -24.06 -0.11 11.82
CA VAL A 72 -23.37 0.18 13.08
C VAL A 72 -23.93 1.44 13.73
N THR A 73 -24.09 2.53 12.98
CA THR A 73 -24.70 3.78 13.46
C THR A 73 -26.10 3.59 14.07
N PRO A 74 -27.05 2.84 13.45
CA PRO A 74 -28.36 2.63 14.07
C PRO A 74 -28.29 1.76 15.33
N ILE A 75 -27.39 0.76 15.40
CA ILE A 75 -27.20 -0.03 16.63
C ILE A 75 -26.66 0.85 17.76
N LEU A 76 -25.71 1.74 17.46
CA LEU A 76 -25.19 2.70 18.42
C LEU A 76 -26.24 3.73 18.84
N GLY A 77 -27.10 4.18 17.92
CA GLY A 77 -28.19 5.11 18.21
C GLY A 77 -29.35 4.53 19.02
N VAL A 78 -29.47 3.20 19.10
CA VAL A 78 -30.42 2.53 20.01
C VAL A 78 -29.85 2.42 21.43
N ILE A 79 -28.53 2.33 21.56
CA ILE A 79 -27.83 2.18 22.85
C ILE A 79 -27.50 3.55 23.48
N GLY A 80 -27.20 4.55 22.66
CA GLY A 80 -27.01 5.94 23.07
C GLY A 80 -28.20 6.78 22.61
N ASP A 81 -28.93 7.37 23.56
CA ASP A 81 -30.07 8.25 23.30
C ASP A 81 -29.72 9.30 22.23
N THR A 82 -30.62 9.44 21.27
CA THR A 82 -30.40 9.74 19.84
C THR A 82 -29.78 11.10 19.46
N ASN A 83 -29.16 11.88 20.34
CA ASN A 83 -28.59 13.17 19.95
C ASN A 83 -27.25 13.47 20.64
N PHE A 84 -26.17 12.83 20.16
CA PHE A 84 -24.81 13.29 20.46
C PHE A 84 -24.59 14.75 20.00
N GLU A 85 -25.33 15.22 19.00
CA GLU A 85 -25.35 16.63 18.59
C GLU A 85 -25.83 17.59 19.69
N ASP A 86 -26.64 17.13 20.66
CA ASP A 86 -27.21 17.99 21.70
C ASP A 86 -26.40 17.95 23.01
N LEU A 87 -25.37 17.09 23.10
CA LEU A 87 -24.37 17.14 24.16
C LEU A 87 -23.44 18.34 23.93
N LYS A 88 -23.93 19.50 24.37
CA LYS A 88 -23.25 20.79 24.34
C LYS A 88 -22.85 21.22 25.75
N PHE A 89 -21.57 21.48 25.97
CA PHE A 89 -21.10 22.13 27.18
C PHE A 89 -21.10 23.64 26.95
N THR A 90 -22.05 24.35 27.54
CA THR A 90 -22.13 25.81 27.47
C THR A 90 -21.29 26.45 28.58
N ILE A 91 -20.13 27.00 28.24
CA ILE A 91 -19.41 27.95 29.11
C ILE A 91 -19.63 29.34 28.54
N ARG A 92 -20.32 30.21 29.29
CA ARG A 92 -20.37 31.66 29.04
C ARG A 92 -20.64 32.01 27.56
N GLN A 93 -21.70 31.44 26.96
CA GLN A 93 -22.16 31.63 25.57
C GLN A 93 -21.38 30.90 24.45
N SER A 94 -20.36 30.09 24.75
CA SER A 94 -19.75 29.19 23.77
C SER A 94 -20.34 27.78 23.92
N ASN A 95 -21.02 27.28 22.87
CA ASN A 95 -21.54 25.93 22.80
C ASN A 95 -20.43 24.98 22.31
N PHE A 96 -19.79 24.22 23.21
CA PHE A 96 -18.89 23.14 22.82
C PHE A 96 -19.69 21.86 22.56
N VAL A 97 -19.97 21.57 21.30
CA VAL A 97 -20.66 20.33 20.86
C VAL A 97 -19.61 19.23 20.72
N TYR A 98 -19.47 18.37 21.73
CA TYR A 98 -18.46 17.29 21.70
C TYR A 98 -19.00 15.97 21.14
N GLY A 99 -20.31 15.81 21.01
CA GLY A 99 -20.83 14.55 20.49
C GLY A 99 -20.65 14.35 18.99
N LEU A 100 -20.54 15.41 18.18
CA LEU A 100 -20.14 15.28 16.76
C LEU A 100 -18.73 14.69 16.63
N PHE A 101 -17.83 15.08 17.53
CA PHE A 101 -16.47 14.54 17.56
C PHE A 101 -16.45 13.07 17.99
N LEU A 102 -17.27 12.71 18.98
CA LEU A 102 -17.34 11.34 19.47
C LEU A 102 -17.91 10.38 18.41
N ASP A 103 -18.93 10.83 17.68
CA ASP A 103 -19.50 10.08 16.55
C ASP A 103 -18.48 9.85 15.42
N ALA A 104 -17.73 10.90 15.04
CA ALA A 104 -16.66 10.80 14.07
C ALA A 104 -15.52 9.86 14.54
N LEU A 105 -15.17 9.91 15.81
CA LEU A 105 -14.14 9.05 16.41
C LEU A 105 -14.56 7.58 16.41
N ILE A 106 -15.79 7.28 16.81
CA ILE A 106 -16.33 5.92 16.83
C ILE A 106 -16.41 5.38 15.40
N SER A 107 -16.94 6.16 14.46
CA SER A 107 -17.02 5.80 13.05
C SER A 107 -15.63 5.53 12.45
N PHE A 108 -14.62 6.33 12.79
CA PHE A 108 -13.24 6.11 12.36
C PHE A 108 -12.67 4.78 12.86
N ILE A 109 -12.86 4.47 14.15
CA ILE A 109 -12.41 3.20 14.75
C ILE A 109 -13.06 2.00 14.06
N ILE A 110 -14.37 2.08 13.77
CA ILE A 110 -15.10 1.00 13.11
C ILE A 110 -14.58 0.79 11.69
N ILE A 111 -14.40 1.85 10.89
CA ILE A 111 -13.87 1.75 9.53
C ILE A 111 -12.48 1.10 9.53
N ALA A 112 -11.60 1.52 10.45
CA ALA A 112 -10.27 0.93 10.59
C ALA A 112 -10.32 -0.57 10.92
N LEU A 113 -11.24 -0.98 11.81
CA LEU A 113 -11.44 -2.38 12.18
C LEU A 113 -11.96 -3.22 11.00
N VAL A 114 -12.95 -2.70 10.26
CA VAL A 114 -13.49 -3.38 9.07
C VAL A 114 -12.41 -3.54 7.99
N LEU A 115 -11.63 -2.50 7.70
CA LEU A 115 -10.51 -2.59 6.74
C LEU A 115 -9.46 -3.61 7.18
N PHE A 116 -9.10 -3.63 8.46
CA PHE A 116 -8.16 -4.60 9.00
C PHE A 116 -8.66 -6.04 8.84
N PHE A 117 -9.93 -6.29 9.17
CA PHE A 117 -10.50 -7.62 9.10
C PHE A 117 -10.72 -8.08 7.64
N CYS A 118 -11.22 -7.21 6.76
CA CYS A 118 -11.54 -7.56 5.38
C CYS A 118 -10.34 -7.52 4.42
N LEU A 119 -9.29 -6.74 4.67
CA LEU A 119 -8.14 -6.65 3.77
C LEU A 119 -6.89 -7.30 4.37
N ILE A 120 -6.52 -6.94 5.60
CA ILE A 120 -5.22 -7.31 6.18
C ILE A 120 -5.21 -8.78 6.62
N LEU A 121 -6.27 -9.25 7.29
CA LEU A 121 -6.35 -10.65 7.72
C LEU A 121 -6.37 -11.67 6.56
N PRO A 122 -7.16 -11.49 5.47
CA PRO A 122 -7.13 -12.43 4.35
C PRO A 122 -5.83 -12.33 3.56
N THR A 123 -5.22 -11.15 3.40
CA THR A 123 -3.91 -11.04 2.74
C THR A 123 -2.83 -11.78 3.52
N GLN A 124 -2.86 -11.77 4.85
CA GLN A 124 -1.96 -12.59 5.67
C GLN A 124 -2.27 -14.10 5.59
N ARG A 125 -3.54 -14.46 5.42
CA ARG A 125 -3.97 -15.87 5.39
C ARG A 125 -3.74 -16.54 4.03
N TYR A 126 -3.92 -15.79 2.95
CA TYR A 126 -3.82 -16.26 1.57
C TYR A 126 -2.56 -15.78 0.83
N GLY A 127 -1.78 -14.86 1.42
CA GLY A 127 -0.52 -14.39 0.87
C GLY A 127 0.54 -15.48 0.91
N GLY A 128 1.00 -15.91 -0.27
CA GLY A 128 2.14 -16.81 -0.40
C GLY A 128 3.42 -16.21 0.20
N ARG A 129 4.41 -17.07 0.49
CA ARG A 129 5.74 -16.66 0.95
C ARG A 129 6.44 -15.83 -0.13
N CYS A 130 6.30 -14.51 -0.07
CA CYS A 130 7.14 -13.60 -0.85
C CYS A 130 8.54 -13.60 -0.23
N VAL A 131 9.53 -14.10 -0.97
CA VAL A 131 10.92 -13.97 -0.55
C VAL A 131 11.30 -12.49 -0.71
N PRO A 132 11.79 -11.83 0.34
CA PRO A 132 12.13 -10.43 0.26
C PRO A 132 13.28 -10.19 -0.74
N ALA A 133 13.24 -9.07 -1.47
CA ALA A 133 14.16 -8.78 -2.58
C ALA A 133 15.63 -8.67 -2.15
N TRP A 134 15.91 -8.34 -0.88
CA TRP A 134 17.27 -8.30 -0.33
C TRP A 134 17.97 -9.66 -0.23
N ILE A 135 17.27 -10.77 -0.52
CA ILE A 135 17.83 -12.13 -0.54
C ILE A 135 18.15 -12.56 -1.99
N MET A 136 18.24 -11.64 -2.97
CA MET A 136 18.58 -11.98 -4.35
C MET A 136 20.09 -11.93 -4.62
N ARG A 137 20.60 -12.93 -5.35
CA ARG A 137 21.99 -13.01 -5.82
C ARG A 137 22.04 -13.33 -7.31
N LYS A 138 23.11 -12.89 -7.99
CA LYS A 138 23.39 -13.32 -9.37
C LYS A 138 23.99 -14.72 -9.38
N CYS A 139 23.50 -15.57 -10.26
CA CYS A 139 24.08 -16.88 -10.51
C CYS A 139 25.45 -16.75 -11.23
N PRO A 140 26.52 -17.45 -10.79
CA PRO A 140 27.86 -17.33 -11.39
C PRO A 140 27.97 -17.93 -12.80
N TYR A 141 27.02 -18.76 -13.20
CA TYR A 141 27.03 -19.43 -14.52
C TYR A 141 26.21 -18.68 -15.58
N CYS A 142 25.00 -18.21 -15.23
CA CYS A 142 24.05 -17.62 -16.20
C CYS A 142 23.70 -16.16 -15.94
N PHE A 143 24.26 -15.53 -14.89
CA PHE A 143 24.05 -14.12 -14.52
C PHE A 143 22.60 -13.68 -14.30
N GLN A 144 21.65 -14.63 -14.25
CA GLN A 144 20.27 -14.36 -13.86
C GLN A 144 20.17 -14.20 -12.34
N ASP A 145 19.21 -13.39 -11.91
CA ASP A 145 18.92 -13.19 -10.50
C ASP A 145 18.17 -14.40 -9.92
N MET A 146 18.64 -14.90 -8.77
CA MET A 146 18.07 -16.04 -8.07
C MET A 146 18.04 -15.80 -6.55
N PRO A 147 17.14 -16.44 -5.79
CA PRO A 147 17.14 -16.33 -4.34
C PRO A 147 18.39 -16.96 -3.74
N ALA A 148 18.98 -16.34 -2.72
CA ALA A 148 20.22 -16.77 -2.07
C ALA A 148 20.10 -18.14 -1.39
N ILE A 149 18.87 -18.52 -1.02
CA ILE A 149 18.51 -19.79 -0.39
C ILE A 149 18.39 -20.93 -1.44
N GLY A 150 18.27 -20.60 -2.73
CA GLY A 150 18.14 -21.58 -3.80
C GLY A 150 19.44 -22.35 -4.05
N THR A 151 19.37 -23.68 -4.01
CA THR A 151 20.47 -24.61 -4.33
C THR A 151 20.55 -24.96 -5.82
N LYS A 152 19.50 -24.66 -6.59
CA LYS A 152 19.40 -24.89 -8.03
C LYS A 152 18.92 -23.61 -8.72
N CYS A 153 19.62 -23.18 -9.76
CA CYS A 153 19.18 -22.03 -10.56
C CYS A 153 18.03 -22.44 -11.50
N PRO A 154 16.89 -21.71 -11.54
CA PRO A 154 15.76 -22.06 -12.40
C PRO A 154 16.04 -21.86 -13.90
N SER A 155 16.98 -20.98 -14.26
CA SER A 155 17.30 -20.69 -15.66
C SER A 155 18.33 -21.64 -16.26
N CYS A 156 19.38 -21.99 -15.51
CA CYS A 156 20.50 -22.81 -15.99
C CYS A 156 20.57 -24.21 -15.36
N CYS A 157 19.73 -24.51 -14.36
CA CYS A 157 19.68 -25.78 -13.62
C CYS A 157 20.99 -26.23 -12.95
N SER A 158 22.04 -25.42 -12.95
CA SER A 158 23.28 -25.68 -12.23
C SER A 158 23.04 -25.73 -10.71
N SER A 159 23.70 -26.67 -10.04
CA SER A 159 23.78 -26.67 -8.58
C SER A 159 24.75 -25.60 -8.14
N VAL A 160 24.29 -24.73 -7.24
CA VAL A 160 25.10 -23.69 -6.62
C VAL A 160 24.93 -23.83 -5.12
N GLU A 161 26.02 -23.66 -4.37
CA GLU A 161 25.99 -23.74 -2.91
C GLU A 161 25.15 -22.60 -2.32
N ALA A 162 24.35 -22.89 -1.30
CA ALA A 162 23.52 -21.90 -0.64
C ALA A 162 24.42 -20.93 0.15
N VAL A 163 24.26 -19.62 -0.06
CA VAL A 163 25.04 -18.62 0.68
C VAL A 163 24.26 -18.22 1.93
N PRO A 164 24.89 -18.22 3.12
CA PRO A 164 24.24 -17.78 4.35
C PRO A 164 23.84 -16.30 4.25
N ILE A 165 22.67 -15.99 4.80
CA ILE A 165 22.05 -14.67 4.72
C ILE A 165 22.96 -13.65 5.43
N GLY A 166 23.45 -12.65 4.68
CA GLY A 166 24.27 -11.55 5.23
C GLY A 166 25.72 -11.45 4.74
N GLN A 167 26.19 -12.35 3.88
CA GLN A 167 27.54 -12.23 3.30
C GLN A 167 27.51 -11.51 1.95
N LYS A 168 28.25 -10.40 1.85
CA LYS A 168 28.54 -9.75 0.57
C LYS A 168 29.51 -10.65 -0.20
N MET A 169 29.07 -11.15 -1.36
CA MET A 169 29.97 -11.78 -2.33
C MET A 169 30.82 -10.67 -2.96
N THR A 170 31.99 -10.42 -2.40
CA THR A 170 33.05 -9.61 -3.01
C THR A 170 33.76 -10.37 -4.11
#